data_AF-A0AAV9RC79-F1
#
_entry.id   AF-A0AAV9RC79-F1
#
_cell.length_a   1.000
_cell.length_b   1.000
_cell.length_c   1.000
_cell.angle_alpha   90.00
_cell.angle_beta   90.00
_cell.angle_gamma   90.00
#
_symmetry.space_group_name_H-M   'P 1'
#
loop_
_entity.id
_entity.type
_entity.pdbx_description
1 polymer ?
#
loop_
_entity_poly.entity_id
_entity_poly.type
_entity_poly.pdbx_seq_one_letter_code
_entity_poly.pdbx_strand_id
1 'polypeptide(L)'
;MLRDAGMKGGDASLILKNATFKDAGIYQCHLLVRELVESKRSYSEISQVINLTVTDADEARGNMRDSLIHPEDVDGNTQSRDAAGSSHIVAVVAVVAAVAVLVVAGFITIWSLMRKTKAVLY
;
A
#
# COMPACT_ATOMS: atom_id res chain seq x y z
N MET A 1 5.63 -22.57 17.74
CA MET A 1 4.46 -23.26 18.35
C MET A 1 3.67 -22.26 19.17
N LEU A 2 2.42 -22.01 18.78
CA LEU A 2 1.47 -21.18 19.52
C LEU A 2 1.21 -21.79 20.90
N ARG A 3 1.32 -21.02 21.98
CA ARG A 3 1.24 -21.58 23.34
C ARG A 3 0.10 -21.05 24.19
N ASP A 4 -0.48 -19.90 23.88
CA ASP A 4 -1.55 -19.34 24.71
C ASP A 4 -2.42 -18.35 23.91
N ALA A 5 -3.69 -18.71 23.73
CA ALA A 5 -4.72 -17.86 23.15
C ALA A 5 -5.82 -17.72 24.20
N GLY A 6 -6.08 -16.49 24.63
CA GLY A 6 -7.02 -16.22 25.72
C GLY A 6 -7.82 -14.93 25.50
N MET A 7 -9.05 -14.91 26.01
CA MET A 7 -9.90 -13.73 26.05
C MET A 7 -10.03 -13.22 27.49
N LYS A 8 -9.77 -11.93 27.73
CA LYS A 8 -9.99 -11.25 29.02
C LYS A 8 -10.76 -9.96 28.79
N GLY A 9 -11.87 -9.78 29.49
CA GLY A 9 -12.62 -8.51 29.46
C GLY A 9 -13.19 -8.10 28.09
N GLY A 10 -13.28 -9.03 27.12
CA GLY A 10 -13.67 -8.73 25.74
C GLY A 10 -12.51 -8.67 24.76
N ASP A 11 -11.27 -8.62 25.25
CA ASP A 11 -10.06 -8.57 24.42
C ASP A 11 -9.49 -9.96 24.22
N ALA A 12 -9.15 -10.31 22.98
CA ALA A 12 -8.42 -11.53 22.63
C ALA A 12 -6.92 -11.24 22.52
N SER A 13 -6.10 -12.08 23.16
CA SER A 13 -4.65 -11.96 23.13
C SER A 13 -4.00 -13.27 22.71
N LEU A 14 -2.90 -13.14 21.97
CA LEU A 14 -2.11 -14.24 21.46
C LEU A 14 -0.65 -14.01 21.82
N ILE A 15 -0.02 -14.97 22.50
CA ILE A 15 1.39 -14.87 22.90
C ILE A 15 2.21 -15.92 22.14
N LEU A 16 3.12 -15.44 21.29
CA LEU A 16 4.10 -16.28 20.59
C LEU A 16 5.45 -16.21 21.33
N LYS A 17 5.85 -17.34 21.93
CA LYS A 17 7.15 -17.46 22.62
C LYS A 17 8.20 -18.01 21.67
N ASN A 18 9.41 -17.46 21.73
CA ASN A 18 10.57 -17.88 20.92
C ASN A 18 10.28 -17.83 19.42
N ALA A 19 9.73 -16.71 18.94
CA ALA A 19 9.49 -16.49 17.52
C ALA A 19 10.81 -16.47 16.74
N THR A 20 10.79 -17.07 15.55
CA THR A 20 11.92 -17.14 14.62
C THR A 20 11.51 -16.55 13.27
N PHE A 21 12.47 -16.34 12.37
CA PHE A 21 12.18 -15.91 10.98
C PHE A 21 11.18 -16.81 10.25
N LYS A 22 11.08 -18.09 10.62
CA LYS A 22 10.10 -19.03 10.03
C LYS A 22 8.67 -18.75 10.47
N ASP A 23 8.50 -18.04 11.57
CA ASP A 23 7.20 -17.62 12.07
C ASP A 23 6.75 -16.26 11.47
N ALA A 24 7.61 -15.57 10.71
CA ALA A 24 7.25 -14.32 10.05
C ALA A 24 6.20 -14.53 8.95
N GLY A 25 5.31 -13.56 8.79
CA GLY A 25 4.25 -13.61 7.78
C GLY A 25 2.96 -12.91 8.19
N ILE A 26 1.94 -13.08 7.35
CA ILE A 26 0.62 -12.48 7.56
C ILE A 26 -0.25 -13.44 8.37
N TYR A 27 -0.75 -12.94 9.49
CA TYR A 27 -1.68 -13.62 10.38
C TYR A 27 -3.07 -13.00 10.25
N GLN A 28 -4.10 -13.84 10.28
CA GLN A 28 -5.49 -13.40 10.36
C GLN A 28 -6.10 -13.89 11.66
N CYS A 29 -6.65 -12.95 12.42
CA CYS A 29 -7.49 -13.22 13.58
C CYS A 29 -8.95 -13.16 13.16
N HIS A 30 -9.74 -14.13 13.59
CA HIS A 30 -11.20 -14.18 13.39
C HIS A 30 -11.87 -14.28 14.76
N LEU A 31 -12.74 -13.33 15.08
CA LEU A 31 -13.49 -13.27 16.34
C LEU A 31 -14.98 -13.36 16.04
N LEU A 32 -15.62 -14.40 16.59
CA LEU A 32 -17.07 -14.55 16.54
C LEU A 32 -17.68 -13.90 17.77
N VAL A 33 -18.30 -12.74 17.57
CA VAL A 33 -19.01 -12.01 18.61
C VAL A 33 -20.47 -12.42 18.60
N ARG A 34 -20.96 -12.86 19.75
CA ARG A 34 -22.38 -13.15 19.94
C ARG A 34 -23.08 -11.90 20.44
N GLU A 35 -23.93 -11.32 19.62
CA GLU A 35 -24.79 -10.21 20.04
C GLU A 35 -26.15 -10.73 20.50
N LEU A 36 -26.54 -10.37 21.72
CA LEU A 36 -27.88 -10.59 22.24
C LEU A 36 -28.70 -9.34 21.98
N VAL A 37 -29.16 -9.15 20.74
CA VAL A 37 -30.11 -8.09 20.42
C VAL A 37 -31.52 -8.65 20.64
N GLU A 38 -32.24 -8.08 21.61
CA GLU A 38 -33.65 -8.33 21.96
C GLU A 38 -34.22 -9.65 21.41
N SER A 39 -34.00 -10.74 22.15
CA SER A 39 -34.57 -12.08 21.93
C SER A 39 -34.21 -12.82 20.63
N LYS A 40 -33.37 -12.26 19.74
CA LYS A 40 -32.80 -12.97 18.58
C LYS A 40 -31.29 -13.13 18.74
N ARG A 41 -30.78 -14.34 18.52
CA ARG A 41 -29.33 -14.59 18.47
C ARG A 41 -28.79 -14.12 17.13
N SER A 42 -27.93 -13.11 17.15
CA SER A 42 -27.12 -12.70 15.99
C SER A 42 -25.65 -13.00 16.27
N TYR A 43 -24.92 -13.40 15.23
CA TYR A 43 -23.47 -13.61 15.28
C TYR A 43 -22.82 -12.61 14.33
N SER A 44 -21.84 -11.87 14.84
CA SER A 44 -21.00 -10.96 14.07
C SER A 44 -19.58 -11.53 14.02
N GLU A 45 -18.89 -11.35 12.89
CA GLU A 45 -17.50 -11.76 12.73
C GLU A 45 -16.62 -10.53 12.59
N ILE A 46 -15.59 -10.44 13.42
CA ILE A 46 -14.57 -9.40 13.37
C ILE A 46 -13.26 -10.05 12.96
N SER A 47 -12.67 -9.57 11.86
CA SER A 47 -11.40 -10.09 11.35
C SER A 47 -10.32 -9.02 11.30
N GLN A 48 -9.12 -9.35 11.76
CA GLN A 48 -7.96 -8.47 11.72
C GLN A 48 -6.76 -9.14 11.10
N VAL A 49 -6.04 -8.38 10.26
CA VAL A 49 -4.82 -8.82 9.58
C VAL A 49 -3.63 -8.20 10.29
N ILE A 50 -2.69 -9.03 10.71
CA ILE A 50 -1.44 -8.61 11.35
C ILE A 50 -0.26 -9.13 10.52
N ASN A 51 0.71 -8.27 10.22
CA ASN A 51 1.96 -8.68 9.60
C ASN A 51 3.03 -8.82 10.69
N LEU A 52 3.50 -10.05 10.91
CA LEU A 52 4.57 -10.35 11.86
C LEU A 52 5.92 -10.31 11.13
N THR A 53 6.71 -9.29 11.42
CA THR A 53 8.12 -9.20 11.01
C THR A 53 9.01 -9.62 12.18
N VAL A 54 9.97 -10.49 11.92
CA VAL A 54 11.03 -10.87 12.87
C VAL A 54 12.34 -10.38 12.29
N THR A 55 13.12 -9.61 13.05
CA THR A 55 14.43 -9.09 12.65
C THR A 55 15.47 -9.45 13.70
N ASP A 56 16.73 -9.60 13.29
CA ASP A 56 17.83 -9.78 14.24
C ASP A 56 18.12 -8.47 14.98
N ALA A 57 18.53 -8.58 16.24
CA ALA A 57 18.75 -7.44 17.13
C ALA A 57 19.88 -6.49 16.64
N ASP A 58 20.78 -6.98 15.78
CA ASP A 58 21.92 -6.21 15.27
C ASP A 58 21.52 -5.23 14.17
N GLU A 59 20.40 -5.48 13.46
CA GLU A 59 19.90 -4.58 12.42
C GLU A 59 19.13 -3.39 13.02
N ALA A 60 18.54 -3.53 14.21
CA ALA A 60 17.87 -2.43 14.91
C ALA A 60 18.84 -1.36 15.46
N ARG A 61 20.13 -1.68 15.61
CA ARG A 61 21.16 -0.74 16.10
C ARG A 61 21.68 0.24 15.05
N GLY A 62 21.48 -0.05 13.76
CA GLY A 62 21.89 0.85 12.67
C GLY A 62 21.04 2.11 12.58
N ASN A 63 19.79 2.04 13.05
CA ASN A 63 18.75 3.03 12.74
C ASN A 63 18.73 4.22 13.71
N MET A 64 19.60 4.22 14.73
CA MET A 64 19.63 5.25 15.78
C MET A 64 20.81 6.22 15.65
N ARG A 65 21.74 6.01 14.70
CA ARG A 65 22.92 6.89 14.52
C ARG A 65 22.71 8.03 13.52
N ASP A 66 21.60 8.06 12.80
CA ASP A 66 21.39 9.01 11.68
C ASP A 66 20.70 10.33 12.10
N SER A 67 20.64 10.66 13.40
CA SER A 67 19.94 11.88 13.87
C SER A 67 20.81 12.86 14.66
N LEU A 68 22.14 12.76 14.60
CA LEU A 68 23.02 13.68 15.34
C LEU A 68 24.14 14.37 14.55
N ILE A 69 24.05 14.49 13.22
CA ILE A 69 24.94 15.39 12.47
C ILE A 69 24.15 16.55 11.86
N HIS A 70 24.31 17.72 12.48
CA HIS A 70 23.97 19.03 11.92
C HIS A 70 25.04 19.43 10.89
N PRO A 71 24.70 20.28 9.90
CA PRO A 71 25.22 20.24 8.54
C PRO A 71 26.59 20.90 8.40
N GLU A 72 27.48 20.28 7.62
CA GLU A 72 28.64 20.96 7.05
C GLU A 72 28.27 21.48 5.65
N ASP A 73 28.39 22.79 5.50
CA ASP A 73 28.28 23.51 4.23
C ASP A 73 29.37 23.02 3.26
N VAL A 74 28.97 22.40 2.14
CA VAL A 74 29.82 22.30 0.96
C VAL A 74 29.03 22.73 -0.27
N ASP A 75 29.30 23.96 -0.67
CA ASP A 75 29.03 24.50 -1.99
C ASP A 75 29.76 23.63 -3.04
N GLY A 76 28.98 23.08 -3.97
CA GLY A 76 29.46 22.07 -4.91
C GLY A 76 28.52 21.90 -6.09
N ASN A 77 28.37 22.96 -6.89
CA ASN A 77 27.88 22.86 -8.26
C ASN A 77 28.64 21.77 -9.02
N THR A 78 27.96 20.72 -9.48
CA THR A 78 28.22 20.14 -10.79
C THR A 78 26.94 19.58 -11.38
N GLN A 79 26.40 20.34 -12.32
CA GLN A 79 25.49 19.87 -13.34
C GLN A 79 26.12 18.70 -14.13
N SER A 80 25.65 17.48 -13.92
CA SER A 80 25.59 16.49 -15.00
C SER A 80 24.32 15.68 -14.87
N ARG A 81 23.39 16.08 -15.74
CA ARG A 81 22.38 15.21 -16.32
C ARG A 81 23.09 13.95 -16.76
N ASP A 82 22.62 12.81 -16.28
CA ASP A 82 22.31 11.64 -17.09
C ASP A 82 21.50 10.71 -16.19
N ALA A 83 20.20 10.97 -16.19
CA ALA A 83 19.24 10.03 -15.66
C ALA A 83 19.29 8.80 -16.58
N ALA A 84 20.13 7.83 -16.24
CA ALA A 84 19.93 6.43 -16.61
C ALA A 84 18.71 5.90 -15.84
N GLY A 85 17.56 6.54 -16.07
CA GLY A 85 16.27 6.07 -15.62
C GLY A 85 16.00 4.79 -16.38
N SER A 86 15.93 3.69 -15.64
CA SER A 86 15.56 2.35 -16.11
C SER A 86 14.71 2.40 -17.37
N SER A 87 15.22 1.85 -18.48
CA SER A 87 14.60 1.91 -19.82
C SER A 87 13.13 1.48 -19.83
N HIS A 88 12.71 0.67 -18.85
CA HIS A 88 11.33 0.24 -18.64
C HIS A 88 10.38 1.38 -18.24
N ILE A 89 10.77 2.28 -17.32
CA ILE A 89 9.88 3.35 -16.86
C ILE A 89 9.66 4.37 -17.97
N VAL A 90 10.72 4.75 -18.70
CA VAL A 90 10.64 5.69 -19.82
C VAL A 90 9.73 5.14 -20.93
N ALA A 91 9.87 3.86 -21.27
CA ALA A 91 9.02 3.21 -22.27
C ALA A 91 7.55 3.16 -21.83
N VAL A 92 7.26 2.79 -20.58
CA VAL A 92 5.88 2.72 -20.06
C VAL A 92 5.24 4.10 -20.04
N VAL A 93 5.95 5.13 -19.57
CA VAL A 93 5.43 6.52 -19.56
C VAL A 93 5.14 7.02 -20.97
N ALA A 94 6.02 6.74 -21.93
CA ALA A 94 5.80 7.12 -23.33
C ALA A 94 4.56 6.44 -23.94
N VAL A 95 4.35 5.14 -23.68
CA VAL A 95 3.18 4.40 -24.16
C VAL A 95 1.89 4.95 -23.55
N VAL A 96 1.87 5.20 -22.24
CA VAL A 96 0.69 5.76 -21.54
C VAL A 96 0.33 7.14 -22.11
N ALA A 97 1.33 8.01 -22.32
CA ALA A 97 1.12 9.33 -22.90
C ALA A 97 0.54 9.24 -24.33
N ALA A 98 1.07 8.34 -25.16
CA ALA A 98 0.58 8.13 -26.52
C ALA A 98 -0.89 7.67 -26.55
N VAL A 99 -1.26 6.71 -25.68
CA VAL A 99 -2.64 6.23 -25.55
C VAL A 99 -3.58 7.35 -25.12
N ALA A 100 -3.18 8.16 -24.14
CA ALA A 100 -3.99 9.29 -23.67
C ALA A 100 -4.26 10.31 -24.79
N VAL A 101 -3.25 10.62 -25.62
CA VAL A 101 -3.41 11.53 -26.77
C VAL A 101 -4.41 10.98 -27.78
N LEU A 102 -4.35 9.68 -28.09
CA LEU A 102 -5.28 9.05 -29.04
C LEU A 102 -6.72 9.07 -28.53
N VAL A 103 -6.94 8.82 -27.23
CA VAL A 103 -8.26 8.88 -26.61
C VAL A 103 -8.84 10.29 -26.67
N VAL A 104 -8.04 11.31 -26.34
CA VAL A 104 -8.48 12.72 -26.39
C VAL A 104 -8.79 13.15 -27.82
N ALA A 105 -7.92 12.81 -28.78
CA ALA A 105 -8.14 13.13 -30.19
C ALA A 105 -9.41 12.44 -30.72
N GLY A 106 -9.60 11.15 -30.41
CA GLY A 106 -10.81 10.41 -30.76
C GLY A 106 -12.07 11.01 -30.15
N PHE A 107 -12.02 11.41 -28.87
CA PHE A 107 -13.14 12.08 -28.22
C PHE A 107 -13.48 13.41 -28.90
N ILE A 108 -12.48 14.22 -29.27
CA ILE A 108 -12.68 15.50 -29.97
C ILE A 108 -13.27 15.29 -31.37
N THR A 109 -12.78 14.30 -32.13
CA THR A 109 -13.29 14.02 -33.48
C THR A 109 -14.72 13.51 -33.45
N ILE A 110 -15.05 12.56 -32.55
CA ILE A 110 -16.41 12.07 -32.33
C ILE A 110 -17.33 13.21 -31.92
N TRP A 111 -16.91 14.02 -30.94
CA TRP A 111 -17.71 15.13 -30.46
C TRP A 111 -17.92 16.21 -31.54
N SER A 112 -16.92 16.47 -32.39
CA SER A 112 -17.00 17.38 -33.53
C SER A 112 -17.97 16.86 -34.61
N LEU A 113 -17.93 15.56 -34.91
CA LEU A 113 -18.87 14.91 -35.83
C LEU A 113 -20.31 15.00 -35.29
N MET A 114 -20.51 14.69 -34.02
CA MET A 114 -21.82 14.80 -33.37
C MET A 114 -22.36 16.23 -33.36
N ARG A 115 -21.49 17.25 -33.25
CA ARG A 115 -21.88 18.65 -33.35
C ARG A 115 -22.26 19.05 -34.78
N LYS A 116 -21.54 18.53 -35.79
CA LYS A 116 -21.85 18.77 -37.21
C LYS A 116 -23.16 18.12 -37.64
N THR A 117 -23.46 16.89 -37.18
CA THR A 117 -24.73 16.22 -37.49
C THR A 117 -25.94 16.92 -36.88
N LYS A 118 -25.78 17.56 -35.71
CA LYS A 118 -26.84 18.38 -35.10
C LYS A 118 -27.09 19.71 -35.84
N ALA A 119 -26.12 20.21 -36.61
CA ALA A 119 -26.24 21.45 -37.39
C ALA A 119 -26.80 21.25 -38.81
N VAL A 120 -26.86 20.01 -39.31
CA VAL A 120 -27.41 19.67 -40.64
C VAL A 120 -28.89 19.24 -40.56
N LEU A 121 -29.42 19.01 -39.36
CA LEU A 121 -30.80 18.58 -39.10
C LEU A 121 -31.75 19.72 -38.68
N TYR A 122 -31.39 20.99 -38.94
CA TYR A 122 -32.26 22.16 -38.79
C TYR A 122 -32.22 23.02 -40.06
#